data_AF-A0A8J3L7Z8-F1
#
_entry.id   AF-A0A8J3L7Z8-F1
#
_cell.length_a   1.000
_cell.length_b   1.000
_cell.length_c   1.000
_cell.angle_alpha   90.00
_cell.angle_beta   90.00
_cell.angle_gamma   90.00
#
_symmetry.space_group_name_H-M   'P 1'
#
loop_
_entity.id
_entity.type
_entity.pdbx_description
1 polymer ?
#
loop_
_entity_poly.entity_id
_entity_poly.type
_entity_poly.pdbx_seq_one_letter_code
_entity_poly.pdbx_strand_id
1 'polypeptide(L)'
;MQYRPTLLREGDRYRGRRRAPAPPRSRYLAVVTTAFVGAGVVAFGAGAGIKDAKTDALVGETSASELSSARLEAAERAGRGEDRSLSTSIAQSPNAWVLPNHDYRLTSLFGQRWGKAHKGVDIAVPEGTPVAAMHEGIIVLASYNGGYGNQVIIDHGNGIKTTYGHNSRLMVKEGQRVKAGDIIAISGSTGHSTGPHVHLEIHVNDVAVNPLPWFKAHGVDLELEIEQAYDGG
;
A
#
# COMPACT_ATOMS: atom_id res chain seq x y z
N MET A 1 -21.67 58.26 15.55
CA MET A 1 -22.96 58.15 16.24
C MET A 1 -24.00 57.73 15.21
N GLN A 2 -24.39 56.44 15.23
CA GLN A 2 -25.58 55.76 14.65
C GLN A 2 -25.83 55.93 13.12
N TYR A 3 -26.24 54.93 12.34
CA TYR A 3 -27.41 54.06 12.55
C TYR A 3 -27.29 52.78 11.69
N ARG A 4 -27.55 51.62 12.30
CA ARG A 4 -27.90 50.36 11.62
C ARG A 4 -29.43 50.25 11.54
N PRO A 5 -29.96 49.62 10.49
CA PRO A 5 -31.12 48.75 10.63
C PRO A 5 -30.74 47.28 10.38
N THR A 6 -31.44 46.40 11.08
CA THR A 6 -31.31 44.94 11.15
C THR A 6 -32.59 44.29 10.59
N LEU A 7 -32.48 43.02 10.14
CA LEU A 7 -33.52 42.00 9.85
C LEU A 7 -34.18 42.10 8.45
N LEU A 8 -34.35 41.04 7.64
CA LEU A 8 -34.67 39.60 7.82
C LEU A 8 -33.73 38.74 6.92
N ARG A 9 -33.30 37.48 7.17
CA ARG A 9 -33.86 36.15 7.54
C ARG A 9 -34.57 35.37 6.41
N GLU A 10 -34.20 34.07 6.32
CA GLU A 10 -34.68 32.97 5.46
C GLU A 10 -34.42 33.12 3.94
N GLY A 11 -34.00 32.14 3.14
CA GLY A 11 -33.86 30.69 3.29
C GLY A 11 -34.04 30.05 1.90
N ASP A 12 -33.18 29.09 1.56
CA ASP A 12 -33.33 28.10 0.46
C ASP A 12 -33.61 28.56 -0.98
N ARG A 13 -32.63 28.28 -1.86
CA ARG A 13 -32.75 27.37 -3.03
C ARG A 13 -31.53 27.52 -3.94
N TYR A 14 -30.56 26.61 -3.85
CA TYR A 14 -30.31 25.59 -4.89
C TYR A 14 -28.98 24.88 -4.60
N ARG A 15 -29.12 23.64 -4.10
CA ARG A 15 -28.05 22.66 -3.90
C ARG A 15 -27.67 22.05 -5.25
N GLY A 16 -26.39 22.08 -5.59
CA GLY A 16 -25.79 21.23 -6.64
C GLY A 16 -24.54 20.56 -6.09
N ARG A 17 -24.71 19.37 -5.48
CA ARG A 17 -23.60 18.53 -4.98
C ARG A 17 -22.82 17.96 -6.17
N ARG A 18 -21.56 18.37 -6.36
CA ARG A 18 -20.60 17.50 -7.05
C ARG A 18 -20.11 16.45 -6.04
N ARG A 19 -20.24 15.19 -6.41
CA ARG A 19 -19.90 14.03 -5.57
C ARG A 19 -18.38 14.02 -5.32
N ALA A 20 -17.99 14.02 -4.05
CA ALA A 20 -16.66 13.59 -3.65
C ALA A 20 -16.49 12.10 -3.96
N PRO A 21 -15.31 11.62 -4.39
CA PRO A 21 -15.03 10.19 -4.45
C PRO A 21 -15.11 9.60 -3.03
N ALA A 22 -15.80 8.46 -2.92
CA ALA A 22 -16.02 7.78 -1.65
C ALA A 22 -14.71 7.18 -1.11
N PRO A 23 -14.45 7.25 0.21
CA PRO A 23 -13.35 6.50 0.81
C PRO A 23 -13.62 4.98 0.69
N PRO A 24 -12.58 4.14 0.47
CA PRO A 24 -12.75 2.70 0.53
C PRO A 24 -13.17 2.29 1.94
N ARG A 25 -14.27 1.54 2.01
CA ARG A 25 -14.92 1.11 3.24
C ARG A 25 -14.15 -0.05 3.86
N SER A 26 -13.33 0.23 4.86
CA SER A 26 -13.00 -0.78 5.87
C SER A 26 -14.29 -1.15 6.61
N ARG A 27 -14.74 -2.39 6.41
CA ARG A 27 -15.91 -2.95 7.08
C ARG A 27 -15.48 -3.47 8.45
N TYR A 28 -15.73 -2.69 9.50
CA TYR A 28 -15.92 -3.24 10.84
C TYR A 28 -17.40 -3.08 11.18
N LEU A 29 -18.10 -4.21 11.22
CA LEU A 29 -19.53 -4.32 11.49
C LEU A 29 -19.78 -4.00 12.97
N ALA A 30 -20.71 -3.09 13.23
CA ALA A 30 -21.28 -2.89 14.55
C ALA A 30 -21.91 -4.20 15.04
N VAL A 31 -21.50 -4.65 16.22
CA VAL A 31 -22.21 -5.70 16.97
C VAL A 31 -23.56 -5.10 17.39
N VAL A 32 -24.58 -5.35 16.57
CA VAL A 32 -25.97 -5.07 16.92
C VAL A 32 -26.54 -6.35 17.52
N THR A 33 -26.45 -6.46 18.84
CA THR A 33 -27.21 -7.44 19.60
C THR A 33 -28.68 -7.06 19.53
N THR A 34 -29.43 -7.71 18.66
CA THR A 34 -30.89 -7.72 18.74
C THR A 34 -31.36 -9.16 18.79
N ALA A 35 -31.76 -9.56 19.99
CA ALA A 35 -32.52 -10.77 20.22
C ALA A 35 -33.88 -10.60 19.52
N PHE A 36 -34.14 -11.41 18.49
CA PHE A 36 -35.49 -11.63 17.98
C PHE A 36 -35.76 -13.13 17.87
N VAL A 37 -36.58 -13.55 18.81
CA VAL A 37 -37.52 -14.67 18.89
C VAL A 37 -37.87 -15.35 17.55
N GLY A 38 -37.59 -16.65 17.49
CA GLY A 38 -38.51 -17.75 17.11
C GLY A 38 -39.37 -17.64 15.85
N ALA A 39 -39.10 -18.54 14.89
CA ALA A 39 -40.01 -19.30 14.00
C ALA A 39 -39.14 -19.80 12.82
N GLY A 40 -38.90 -21.08 12.56
CA GLY A 40 -39.87 -22.11 12.21
C GLY A 40 -39.81 -22.38 10.69
N VAL A 41 -39.93 -23.66 10.28
CA VAL A 41 -40.10 -24.19 8.90
C VAL A 41 -38.77 -24.57 8.17
N VAL A 42 -38.34 -25.84 8.07
CA VAL A 42 -38.82 -27.13 7.47
C VAL A 42 -38.26 -27.41 6.06
N ALA A 43 -37.38 -28.43 6.06
CA ALA A 43 -37.04 -29.49 5.10
C ALA A 43 -37.27 -29.36 3.58
N PHE A 44 -36.23 -29.76 2.83
CA PHE A 44 -36.35 -30.62 1.64
C PHE A 44 -35.19 -31.62 1.61
N GLY A 45 -35.50 -32.92 1.61
CA GLY A 45 -34.54 -34.00 1.46
C GLY A 45 -35.27 -35.31 1.14
N ALA A 46 -35.49 -35.56 -0.14
CA ALA A 46 -36.07 -36.80 -0.66
C ALA A 46 -35.00 -37.90 -0.75
N GLY A 47 -35.33 -39.14 -0.34
CA GLY A 47 -34.56 -40.32 -0.76
C GLY A 47 -34.40 -41.46 0.26
N ALA A 48 -35.50 -42.18 0.52
CA ALA A 48 -35.66 -43.61 0.85
C ALA A 48 -34.51 -44.44 1.50
N GLY A 49 -34.84 -45.06 2.66
CA GLY A 49 -34.16 -46.26 3.18
C GLY A 49 -34.34 -46.49 4.69
N ILE A 50 -35.44 -47.12 5.11
CA ILE A 50 -35.77 -47.46 6.50
C ILE A 50 -34.94 -48.66 6.99
N LYS A 51 -34.32 -48.59 8.19
CA LYS A 51 -34.39 -49.59 9.29
C LYS A 51 -34.04 -48.96 10.65
N ASP A 52 -34.96 -49.10 11.61
CA ASP A 52 -34.81 -48.72 13.01
C ASP A 52 -33.85 -49.65 13.79
N ALA A 53 -32.94 -49.08 14.57
CA ALA A 53 -32.47 -49.66 15.83
C ALA A 53 -31.76 -48.59 16.70
N LYS A 54 -32.17 -48.56 17.96
CA LYS A 54 -31.87 -47.60 19.02
C LYS A 54 -30.44 -47.77 19.59
N THR A 55 -29.62 -46.72 19.60
CA THR A 55 -28.47 -46.56 20.51
C THR A 55 -28.18 -45.10 20.81
N ASP A 56 -27.91 -44.83 22.09
CA ASP A 56 -27.60 -43.56 22.74
C ASP A 56 -26.42 -42.77 22.16
N ALA A 57 -26.42 -41.48 22.51
CA ALA A 57 -25.29 -40.55 22.59
C ALA A 57 -24.69 -40.04 21.27
N LEU A 58 -24.77 -38.72 21.03
CA LEU A 58 -23.65 -37.76 21.17
C LEU A 58 -24.06 -36.46 20.44
N VAL A 59 -24.22 -35.37 21.19
CA VAL A 59 -24.35 -34.02 20.65
C VAL A 59 -23.00 -33.65 20.03
N GLY A 60 -22.92 -33.65 18.70
CA GLY A 60 -21.77 -33.22 17.92
C GLY A 60 -22.13 -31.97 17.11
N GLU A 61 -22.14 -30.82 17.78
CA GLU A 61 -22.32 -29.50 17.16
C GLU A 61 -20.92 -28.96 16.83
N THR A 62 -20.35 -29.40 15.72
CA THR A 62 -19.17 -28.75 15.15
C THR A 62 -19.51 -28.17 13.78
N SER A 63 -18.93 -27.01 13.51
CA SER A 63 -18.76 -26.46 12.16
C SER A 63 -20.02 -25.94 11.45
N ALA A 64 -20.37 -24.68 11.75
CA ALA A 64 -21.00 -23.78 10.77
C ALA A 64 -20.31 -22.41 10.77
N SER A 65 -19.92 -21.90 11.94
CA SER A 65 -19.09 -20.70 12.09
C SER A 65 -17.65 -20.94 11.63
N GLU A 66 -17.06 -22.09 11.98
CA GLU A 66 -15.71 -22.47 11.55
C GLU A 66 -15.62 -22.65 10.04
N LEU A 67 -16.64 -23.20 9.39
CA LEU A 67 -16.69 -23.33 7.93
C LEU A 67 -16.88 -21.98 7.21
N SER A 68 -17.57 -21.02 7.83
CA SER A 68 -17.70 -19.65 7.31
C SER A 68 -16.40 -18.87 7.46
N SER A 69 -15.76 -18.92 8.63
CA SER A 69 -14.45 -18.31 8.88
C SER A 69 -13.37 -18.97 8.02
N ALA A 70 -13.34 -20.30 7.90
CA ALA A 70 -12.38 -21.01 7.06
C ALA A 70 -12.60 -20.70 5.57
N ARG A 71 -13.83 -20.48 5.10
CA ARG A 71 -14.11 -20.10 3.71
C ARG A 71 -13.75 -18.65 3.43
N LEU A 72 -13.89 -17.75 4.41
CA LEU A 72 -13.42 -16.37 4.32
C LEU A 72 -11.89 -16.29 4.38
N GLU A 73 -11.24 -17.04 5.28
CA GLU A 73 -9.79 -17.17 5.34
C GLU A 73 -9.22 -17.85 4.09
N ALA A 74 -9.90 -18.85 3.54
CA ALA A 74 -9.50 -19.48 2.28
C ALA A 74 -9.64 -18.53 1.09
N ALA A 75 -10.69 -17.70 1.05
CA ALA A 75 -10.87 -16.68 0.03
C ALA A 75 -9.85 -15.53 0.17
N GLU A 76 -9.54 -15.09 1.40
CA GLU A 76 -8.51 -14.08 1.67
C GLU A 76 -7.10 -14.62 1.36
N ARG A 77 -6.83 -15.90 1.67
CA ARG A 77 -5.59 -16.57 1.31
C ARG A 77 -5.46 -16.80 -0.19
N ALA A 78 -6.57 -17.05 -0.89
CA ALA A 78 -6.60 -17.16 -2.35
C ALA A 78 -6.34 -15.79 -3.01
N GLY A 79 -7.02 -14.73 -2.55
CA GLY A 79 -6.80 -13.36 -3.05
C GLY A 79 -5.40 -12.83 -2.75
N ARG A 80 -4.87 -13.06 -1.55
CA ARG A 80 -3.47 -12.75 -1.19
C ARG A 80 -2.49 -13.61 -1.99
N GLY A 81 -2.87 -14.84 -2.34
CA GLY A 81 -2.07 -15.73 -3.18
C GLY A 81 -1.95 -15.21 -4.61
N GLU A 82 -3.07 -14.78 -5.21
CA GLU A 82 -3.12 -14.20 -6.55
C GLU A 82 -2.38 -12.85 -6.62
N ASP A 83 -2.64 -11.93 -5.69
CA ASP A 83 -1.98 -10.62 -5.63
C ASP A 83 -0.47 -10.74 -5.40
N ARG A 84 -0.06 -11.63 -4.48
CA ARG A 84 1.36 -11.94 -4.26
C ARG A 84 1.98 -12.63 -5.46
N SER A 85 1.24 -13.48 -6.19
CA SER A 85 1.73 -14.13 -7.41
C SER A 85 1.92 -13.12 -8.55
N LEU A 86 1.02 -12.13 -8.65
CA LEU A 86 1.10 -11.04 -9.62
C LEU A 86 2.28 -10.11 -9.29
N SER A 87 2.40 -9.63 -8.05
CA SER A 87 3.56 -8.83 -7.62
C SER A 87 4.89 -9.59 -7.79
N THR A 88 4.92 -10.89 -7.49
CA THR A 88 6.11 -11.74 -7.75
C THR A 88 6.41 -11.83 -9.24
N SER A 89 5.39 -11.97 -10.10
CA SER A 89 5.58 -12.04 -11.55
C SER A 89 6.00 -10.71 -12.19
N ILE A 90 5.53 -9.58 -11.64
CA ILE A 90 5.97 -8.24 -12.02
C ILE A 90 7.43 -8.06 -11.61
N ALA A 91 7.80 -8.32 -10.35
CA ALA A 91 9.19 -8.22 -9.89
C ALA A 91 10.18 -9.12 -10.66
N GLN A 92 9.70 -10.22 -11.27
CA GLN A 92 10.49 -11.12 -12.11
C GLN A 92 10.62 -10.66 -13.58
N SER A 93 9.85 -9.66 -14.00
CA SER A 93 9.90 -9.13 -15.35
C SER A 93 11.11 -8.20 -15.52
N PRO A 94 11.92 -8.36 -16.58
CA PRO A 94 13.19 -7.65 -16.72
C PRO A 94 13.07 -6.12 -16.80
N ASN A 95 11.88 -5.59 -17.14
CA ASN A 95 11.63 -4.15 -17.28
C ASN A 95 10.61 -3.60 -16.27
N ALA A 96 10.26 -4.37 -15.23
CA ALA A 96 9.23 -3.96 -14.29
C ALA A 96 9.77 -3.07 -13.19
N TRP A 97 9.01 -2.00 -12.93
CA TRP A 97 9.16 -1.16 -11.75
C TRP A 97 8.18 -1.65 -10.68
N VAL A 98 8.65 -1.70 -9.43
CA VAL A 98 7.85 -2.09 -8.26
C VAL A 98 7.88 -0.99 -7.21
N LEU A 99 6.97 -1.05 -6.25
CA LEU A 99 6.91 -0.12 -5.13
C LEU A 99 8.09 -0.38 -4.17
N PRO A 100 8.67 0.67 -3.56
CA PRO A 100 9.75 0.51 -2.59
C PRO A 100 9.25 0.03 -1.22
N ASN A 101 7.97 0.28 -0.91
CA ASN A 101 7.26 -0.10 0.30
C ASN A 101 5.77 -0.30 -0.02
N HIS A 102 5.01 -0.94 0.87
CA HIS A 102 3.54 -1.00 0.81
C HIS A 102 2.95 -0.38 2.09
N ASP A 103 1.65 -0.05 2.09
CA ASP A 103 0.91 0.50 3.23
C ASP A 103 1.53 1.80 3.77
N TYR A 104 1.89 2.73 2.89
CA TYR A 104 2.59 3.95 3.24
C TYR A 104 1.73 5.20 3.04
N ARG A 105 2.27 6.37 3.41
CA ARG A 105 1.67 7.66 3.09
C ARG A 105 2.68 8.60 2.46
N LEU A 106 2.37 9.17 1.31
CA LEU A 106 3.15 10.28 0.75
C LEU A 106 2.97 11.53 1.62
N THR A 107 4.05 12.03 2.19
CA THR A 107 4.04 13.19 3.09
C THR A 107 4.64 14.44 2.46
N SER A 108 5.60 14.28 1.55
CA SER A 108 6.28 15.39 0.89
C SER A 108 6.42 15.11 -0.59
N LEU A 109 6.08 16.11 -1.41
CA LEU A 109 6.14 16.02 -2.86
C LEU A 109 7.39 16.75 -3.38
N PHE A 110 7.83 16.34 -4.57
CA PHE A 110 8.92 16.98 -5.30
C PHE A 110 8.64 18.46 -5.57
N GLY A 111 9.67 19.30 -5.51
CA GLY A 111 9.62 20.68 -5.99
C GLY A 111 10.19 21.73 -5.02
N GLN A 112 10.12 22.99 -5.45
CA GLN A 112 10.71 24.12 -4.74
C GLN A 112 9.85 24.50 -3.52
N ARG A 113 10.45 24.53 -2.33
CA ARG A 113 9.81 25.02 -1.11
C ARG A 113 10.71 26.06 -0.45
N TRP A 114 10.22 27.30 -0.41
CA TRP A 114 10.81 28.40 0.37
C TRP A 114 12.30 28.63 0.03
N GLY A 115 12.65 28.55 -1.26
CA GLY A 115 14.04 28.72 -1.71
C GLY A 115 14.90 27.45 -1.68
N LYS A 116 14.40 26.32 -1.16
CA LYS A 116 15.10 25.03 -1.14
C LYS A 116 14.38 23.99 -2.02
N ALA A 117 15.10 23.35 -2.94
CA ALA A 117 14.54 22.30 -3.79
C ALA A 117 14.43 20.99 -3.00
N HIS A 118 13.22 20.43 -2.92
CA HIS A 118 13.01 19.05 -2.50
C HIS A 118 13.16 18.15 -3.74
N LYS A 119 14.26 17.41 -3.80
CA LYS A 119 14.69 16.66 -4.99
C LYS A 119 14.01 15.28 -5.15
N GLY A 120 13.10 14.94 -4.24
CA GLY A 120 12.44 13.65 -4.21
C GLY A 120 11.03 13.73 -3.66
N VAL A 121 10.50 12.56 -3.31
CA VAL A 121 9.26 12.38 -2.55
C VAL A 121 9.57 11.69 -1.23
N ASP A 122 8.81 12.03 -0.20
CA ASP A 122 8.95 11.37 1.10
C ASP A 122 7.78 10.40 1.31
N ILE A 123 8.15 9.16 1.58
CA ILE A 123 7.26 8.03 1.83
C ILE A 123 7.30 7.77 3.34
N ALA A 124 6.27 8.19 4.07
CA ALA A 124 6.19 7.95 5.50
C ALA A 124 5.84 6.49 5.77
N VAL A 125 6.74 5.81 6.47
CA VAL A 125 6.63 4.44 6.94
C VAL A 125 7.23 4.36 8.35
N PRO A 126 6.78 3.44 9.21
CA PRO A 126 7.42 3.19 10.50
C PRO A 126 8.90 2.86 10.31
N GLU A 127 9.73 3.23 11.28
CA GLU A 127 11.12 2.77 11.34
C GLU A 127 11.17 1.24 11.44
N GLY A 128 12.13 0.61 10.77
CA GLY A 128 12.23 -0.85 10.72
C GLY A 128 11.52 -1.49 9.52
N THR A 129 10.84 -0.70 8.68
CA THR A 129 10.14 -1.21 7.49
C THR A 129 11.15 -1.58 6.39
N PRO A 130 11.08 -2.79 5.80
CA PRO A 130 11.94 -3.16 4.68
C PRO A 130 11.73 -2.25 3.46
N VAL A 131 12.82 -1.78 2.86
CA VAL A 131 12.82 -0.96 1.64
C VAL A 131 13.35 -1.80 0.48
N ALA A 132 12.55 -1.91 -0.58
CA ALA A 132 12.87 -2.68 -1.77
C ALA A 132 13.49 -1.81 -2.89
N ALA A 133 14.34 -2.43 -3.71
CA ALA A 133 14.78 -1.83 -4.97
C ALA A 133 13.60 -1.75 -5.94
N MET A 134 13.28 -0.54 -6.42
CA MET A 134 12.16 -0.36 -7.36
C MET A 134 12.41 -0.99 -8.73
N HIS A 135 13.67 -1.20 -9.12
CA HIS A 135 14.02 -1.84 -10.39
C HIS A 135 15.40 -2.51 -10.31
N GLU A 136 15.73 -3.37 -11.27
CA GLU A 136 17.03 -4.03 -11.30
C GLU A 136 18.17 -3.04 -11.58
N GLY A 137 19.37 -3.32 -11.05
CA GLY A 137 20.50 -2.43 -11.23
C GLY A 137 21.73 -2.81 -10.43
N ILE A 138 22.69 -1.88 -10.38
CA ILE A 138 23.93 -1.99 -9.62
C ILE A 138 23.94 -0.91 -8.54
N ILE A 139 24.24 -1.31 -7.30
CA ILE A 139 24.44 -0.37 -6.20
C ILE A 139 25.70 0.46 -6.48
N VAL A 140 25.55 1.76 -6.67
CA VAL A 140 26.69 2.69 -6.87
C VAL A 140 27.08 3.44 -5.59
N LEU A 141 26.21 3.43 -4.58
CA LEU A 141 26.52 3.93 -3.24
C LEU A 141 25.69 3.19 -2.20
N ALA A 142 26.33 2.76 -1.12
CA ALA A 142 25.68 2.20 0.07
C ALA A 142 26.47 2.59 1.33
N SER A 143 26.25 3.82 1.81
CA SER A 143 26.99 4.38 2.95
C SER A 143 26.23 5.53 3.61
N TYR A 144 26.76 6.03 4.73
CA TYR A 144 26.25 7.25 5.35
C TYR A 144 26.71 8.48 4.55
N ASN A 145 25.77 9.28 4.05
CA ASN A 145 26.04 10.45 3.21
C ASN A 145 25.37 11.74 3.73
N GLY A 146 25.92 12.28 4.81
CA GLY A 146 25.54 13.60 5.33
C GLY A 146 24.04 13.73 5.61
N GLY A 147 23.39 14.67 4.91
CA GLY A 147 21.97 14.96 5.06
C GLY A 147 21.05 13.79 4.70
N TYR A 148 21.47 12.90 3.79
CA TYR A 148 20.70 11.72 3.38
C TYR A 148 20.76 10.59 4.42
N GLY A 149 21.59 10.69 5.45
CA GLY A 149 21.78 9.61 6.41
C GLY A 149 22.35 8.36 5.74
N ASN A 150 21.89 7.18 6.13
CA ASN A 150 22.24 5.94 5.41
C ASN A 150 21.53 5.92 4.06
N GLN A 151 22.31 6.08 3.00
CA GLN A 151 21.83 6.23 1.64
C GLN A 151 22.16 4.99 0.81
N VAL A 152 21.24 4.62 -0.07
CA VAL A 152 21.47 3.69 -1.18
C VAL A 152 21.23 4.43 -2.49
N ILE A 153 22.13 4.29 -3.46
CA ILE A 153 21.91 4.72 -4.84
C ILE A 153 22.06 3.51 -5.76
N ILE A 154 21.07 3.30 -6.62
CA ILE A 154 21.04 2.22 -7.60
C ILE A 154 21.12 2.84 -8.99
N ASP A 155 22.06 2.36 -9.81
CA ASP A 155 22.13 2.65 -11.23
C ASP A 155 21.42 1.53 -12.00
N HIS A 156 20.35 1.92 -12.71
CA HIS A 156 19.51 1.03 -13.50
C HIS A 156 19.94 0.96 -14.97
N GLY A 157 21.02 1.66 -15.34
CA GLY A 157 21.44 1.85 -16.72
C GLY A 157 20.68 2.98 -17.43
N ASN A 158 21.06 3.26 -18.67
CA ASN A 158 20.43 4.29 -19.52
C ASN A 158 20.36 5.70 -18.88
N GLY A 159 21.28 6.01 -17.97
CA GLY A 159 21.31 7.27 -17.24
C GLY A 159 20.26 7.39 -16.13
N ILE A 160 19.61 6.30 -15.74
CA ILE A 160 18.56 6.26 -14.72
C ILE A 160 19.14 5.81 -13.38
N LYS A 161 18.94 6.60 -12.33
CA LYS A 161 19.36 6.24 -10.96
C LYS A 161 18.25 6.50 -9.95
N THR A 162 18.05 5.58 -9.01
CA THR A 162 17.19 5.82 -7.84
C THR A 162 18.01 6.02 -6.59
N THR A 163 17.53 6.89 -5.70
CA THR A 163 18.16 7.19 -4.42
C THR A 163 17.17 6.94 -3.28
N TYR A 164 17.63 6.25 -2.23
CA TYR A 164 16.88 5.94 -1.02
C TYR A 164 17.63 6.49 0.19
N GLY A 165 17.05 7.48 0.87
CA GLY A 165 17.64 8.15 2.03
C GLY A 165 16.95 7.82 3.36
N HIS A 166 17.58 8.28 4.43
CA HIS A 166 17.14 8.24 5.84
C HIS A 166 17.00 6.85 6.46
N ASN A 167 17.61 5.82 5.86
CA ASN A 167 17.51 4.44 6.34
C ASN A 167 18.15 4.24 7.72
N SER A 168 17.62 3.33 8.53
CA SER A 168 18.25 2.91 9.79
C SER A 168 19.41 1.94 9.55
N ARG A 169 19.28 1.08 8.52
CA ARG A 169 20.28 0.06 8.18
C ARG A 169 20.35 -0.18 6.67
N LEU A 170 21.56 -0.45 6.17
CA LEU A 170 21.81 -0.87 4.80
C LEU A 170 21.97 -2.39 4.74
N MET A 171 21.30 -3.04 3.77
CA MET A 171 21.29 -4.49 3.58
C MET A 171 22.16 -4.92 2.40
N VAL A 172 22.73 -3.96 1.66
CA VAL A 172 23.52 -4.16 0.45
C VAL A 172 24.86 -3.42 0.54
N LYS A 173 25.75 -3.70 -0.42
CA LYS A 173 27.06 -3.04 -0.54
C LYS A 173 27.23 -2.46 -1.94
N GLU A 174 28.10 -1.46 -2.06
CA GLU A 174 28.51 -0.90 -3.35
C GLU A 174 29.05 -2.01 -4.28
N GLY A 175 28.70 -1.92 -5.56
CA GLY A 175 29.02 -2.91 -6.60
C GLY A 175 28.09 -4.12 -6.66
N GLN A 176 27.17 -4.29 -5.69
CA GLN A 176 26.23 -5.40 -5.69
C GLN A 176 25.17 -5.23 -6.79
N ARG A 177 24.83 -6.32 -7.49
CA ARG A 177 23.67 -6.37 -8.38
C ARG A 177 22.42 -6.69 -7.57
N VAL A 178 21.32 -6.02 -7.89
CA VAL A 178 20.00 -6.21 -7.26
C VAL A 178 18.93 -6.33 -8.32
N LYS A 179 17.86 -7.05 -8.02
CA LYS A 179 16.66 -7.17 -8.82
C LYS A 179 15.56 -6.26 -8.27
N ALA A 180 14.54 -6.00 -9.09
CA ALA A 180 13.31 -5.39 -8.60
C ALA A 180 12.74 -6.22 -7.43
N GLY A 181 12.37 -5.54 -6.34
CA GLY A 181 11.83 -6.18 -5.13
C GLY A 181 12.87 -6.65 -4.11
N ASP A 182 14.17 -6.67 -4.44
CA ASP A 182 15.20 -7.04 -3.47
C ASP A 182 15.26 -6.03 -2.33
N ILE A 183 15.34 -6.51 -1.08
CA ILE A 183 15.46 -5.63 0.09
C ILE A 183 16.86 -5.02 0.16
N ILE A 184 16.94 -3.70 0.01
CA ILE A 184 18.19 -2.95 -0.04
C ILE A 184 18.52 -2.25 1.29
N ALA A 185 17.49 -1.92 2.07
CA ALA A 185 17.65 -1.17 3.29
C ALA A 185 16.47 -1.40 4.25
N ILE A 186 16.62 -0.88 5.46
CA ILE A 186 15.56 -0.79 6.46
C ILE A 186 15.29 0.70 6.72
N SER A 187 14.03 1.12 6.64
CA SER A 187 13.62 2.51 6.85
C SER A 187 14.04 3.00 8.25
N GLY A 188 14.20 4.31 8.38
CA GLY A 188 14.58 4.93 9.64
C GLY A 188 14.41 6.44 9.61
N SER A 189 15.21 7.13 10.42
CA SER A 189 15.21 8.58 10.52
C SER A 189 16.63 9.15 10.63
N THR A 190 17.61 8.55 9.94
CA THR A 190 19.01 8.98 9.99
C THR A 190 19.27 10.23 9.13
N GLY A 191 20.36 10.95 9.38
CA GLY A 191 20.67 12.19 8.66
C GLY A 191 19.74 13.34 9.04
N HIS A 192 19.36 14.16 8.06
CA HIS A 192 18.44 15.28 8.26
C HIS A 192 17.00 14.83 8.02
N SER A 193 16.42 14.20 9.04
CA SER A 193 15.03 13.75 9.03
C SER A 193 14.25 14.31 10.24
N THR A 194 12.95 14.58 10.06
CA THR A 194 12.04 15.03 11.13
C THR A 194 11.26 13.88 11.76
N GLY A 195 11.34 12.68 11.18
CA GLY A 195 10.67 11.47 11.66
C GLY A 195 10.83 10.33 10.66
N PRO A 196 10.44 9.09 11.01
CA PRO A 196 10.63 7.94 10.15
C PRO A 196 9.96 8.08 8.77
N HIS A 197 10.77 7.99 7.71
CA HIS A 197 10.33 7.98 6.31
C HIS A 197 11.45 7.49 5.39
N VAL A 198 11.10 7.17 4.15
CA VAL A 198 12.05 6.94 3.07
C VAL A 198 12.03 8.14 2.14
N HIS A 199 13.18 8.76 1.92
CA HIS A 199 13.34 9.79 0.91
C HIS A 199 13.72 9.13 -0.42
N LEU A 200 12.85 9.27 -1.42
CA LEU A 200 12.99 8.66 -2.74
C LEU A 200 13.26 9.72 -3.80
N GLU A 201 14.38 9.60 -4.51
CA GLU A 201 14.66 10.40 -5.71
C GLU A 201 14.82 9.50 -6.94
N ILE A 202 14.47 10.05 -8.10
CA ILE A 202 14.78 9.48 -9.41
C ILE A 202 15.60 10.51 -10.20
N HIS A 203 16.70 10.07 -10.79
CA HIS A 203 17.60 10.89 -11.60
C HIS A 203 17.62 10.34 -13.01
N VAL A 204 17.47 11.23 -13.99
CA VAL A 204 17.61 10.93 -15.42
C VAL A 204 18.73 11.79 -15.97
N ASN A 205 19.79 11.14 -16.45
CA ASN A 205 21.05 11.78 -16.87
C ASN A 205 21.61 12.72 -15.77
N ASP A 206 21.68 12.20 -14.54
CA ASP A 206 22.14 12.91 -13.33
C ASP A 206 21.33 14.16 -12.93
N VAL A 207 20.14 14.34 -13.50
CA VAL A 207 19.19 15.40 -13.13
C VAL A 207 18.02 14.79 -12.37
N ALA A 208 17.78 15.28 -11.15
CA ALA A 208 16.62 14.89 -10.36
C ALA A 208 15.31 15.31 -11.06
N VAL A 209 14.43 14.35 -11.32
CA VAL A 209 13.10 14.58 -11.92
C VAL A 209 12.00 14.26 -10.92
N ASN A 210 10.78 14.74 -11.18
CA ASN A 210 9.65 14.47 -10.30
C ASN A 210 9.33 12.95 -10.30
N PRO A 211 9.45 12.25 -9.14
CA PRO A 211 9.20 10.82 -9.06
C PRO A 211 7.78 10.40 -9.45
N LEU A 212 6.76 11.16 -9.07
CA LEU A 212 5.36 10.75 -9.26
C LEU A 212 4.97 10.54 -10.73
N PRO A 213 5.08 11.54 -11.63
CA PRO A 213 4.73 11.35 -13.03
C PRO A 213 5.69 10.38 -13.73
N TRP A 214 6.95 10.32 -13.29
CA TRP A 214 7.94 9.43 -13.88
C TRP A 214 7.58 7.97 -13.62
N PHE A 215 7.40 7.57 -12.35
CA PHE A 215 7.03 6.19 -12.00
C PHE A 215 5.67 5.80 -12.57
N LYS A 216 4.71 6.73 -12.58
CA LYS A 216 3.39 6.47 -13.18
C LYS A 216 3.46 6.15 -14.66
N ALA A 217 4.33 6.84 -15.40
CA ALA A 217 4.59 6.51 -16.81
C ALA A 217 5.25 5.14 -16.98
N HIS A 218 5.92 4.62 -15.95
CA HIS A 218 6.61 3.33 -15.93
C HIS A 218 5.85 2.23 -15.18
N GLY A 219 4.51 2.37 -15.05
CA GLY A 219 3.64 1.34 -14.47
C GLY A 219 3.53 1.33 -12.94
N VAL A 220 4.11 2.31 -12.24
CA VAL A 220 4.05 2.40 -10.77
C VAL A 220 3.35 3.70 -10.34
N ASP A 221 2.15 3.57 -9.77
CA ASP A 221 1.45 4.71 -9.18
C ASP A 221 1.73 4.79 -7.68
N LEU A 222 2.67 5.66 -7.30
CA LEU A 222 3.04 5.87 -5.90
C LEU A 222 1.92 6.49 -5.05
N GLU A 223 0.93 7.17 -5.66
CA GLU A 223 -0.18 7.77 -4.89
C GLU A 223 -1.27 6.75 -4.56
N LEU A 224 -1.45 5.76 -5.45
CA LEU A 224 -2.47 4.74 -5.33
C LEU A 224 -1.93 3.39 -4.84
N GLU A 225 -0.61 3.27 -4.66
CA GLU A 225 0.09 2.03 -4.35
C GLU A 225 -0.22 0.91 -5.37
N ILE A 226 -0.20 1.26 -6.66
CA ILE A 226 -0.50 0.31 -7.75
C ILE A 226 0.79 -0.02 -8.50
N GLU A 227 1.05 -1.31 -8.63
CA GLU A 227 2.03 -1.88 -9.56
C GLU A 227 1.29 -2.43 -10.79
N GLN A 228 1.72 -2.03 -11.98
CA GLN A 228 1.21 -2.53 -13.24
C GLN A 228 2.37 -3.04 -14.08
N ALA A 229 2.12 -4.08 -14.87
CA ALA A 229 3.08 -4.52 -15.89
C ALA A 229 3.38 -3.34 -16.82
N TYR A 230 4.66 -2.96 -16.91
CA TYR A 230 5.13 -1.95 -17.84
C TYR A 230 5.41 -2.61 -19.19
N ASP A 231 4.55 -2.36 -20.17
CA ASP A 231 4.62 -2.99 -21.49
C ASP A 231 5.68 -2.40 -22.43
N GLY A 232 6.51 -1.45 -21.95
CA GLY A 232 7.70 -0.95 -22.65
C GLY A 232 7.46 -0.53 -24.10
N GLY A 233 6.90 0.66 -24.30
CA GLY A 233 6.77 1.28 -25.63
C GLY A 233 8.10 1.61 -26.27
#